data_AF-A0A4R4PB41-F1
#
_entry.id   AF-A0A4R4PB41-F1
#
_cell.length_a   1.000
_cell.length_b   1.000
_cell.length_c   1.000
_cell.angle_alpha   90.00
_cell.angle_beta   90.00
_cell.angle_gamma   90.00
#
_symmetry.space_group_name_H-M   'P 1'
#
loop_
_entity.id
_entity.type
_entity.pdbx_description
1 polymer ?
#
loop_
_entity_poly.entity_id
_entity_poly.type
_entity_poly.pdbx_seq_one_letter_code
_entity_poly.pdbx_strand_id
1 'polypeptide(L)'
;MTTRRACRKVLSAMLGLSILLGCRTDNPVRGLNVGKQAAHKNIKVINETVFWELCSKLPLPTQRLFAEYIISTGVRFCEAISFQEGDLDYDTGMLNVCRSTVEVAKQFHPTGGRFVTRPYTKNGEHRRFKVGNPLVEKIRAHVEQHGMKPGDLIFPVRLFMPDTAWVNLPRCSAEEMEAAAKTTFISPVTGERVTHTKISTYRKHGCRCAPCVQAYRDYRSAYRVQAMARKGKVTRQRVRRDGNDYLAPSEWSTIWIPARKAVGVDVTPYQLRHSHASLLLAHGVPLPDVQARLGHNDLTSTTHYVWALAEESEAAATTMNVLLGYETKQPDPQEAMLARMEAMMHRMQAMIDPPLARQIAAESSTSRPDLHLVTDALTALQTPTGN
;
A
#
# COMPACT_ATOMS: atom_id res chain seq x y z
N MET A 1 18.36 -14.05 5.75
CA MET A 1 19.48 -13.88 6.69
C MET A 1 19.21 -12.65 7.53
N THR A 2 18.88 -12.87 8.80
CA THR A 2 18.69 -11.84 9.83
C THR A 2 20.01 -11.12 10.08
N THR A 3 20.01 -9.79 10.01
CA THR A 3 21.20 -8.96 10.21
C THR A 3 21.82 -9.18 11.59
N ARG A 4 23.13 -8.93 11.77
CA ARG A 4 23.85 -9.10 13.06
C ARG A 4 23.09 -8.49 14.26
N ARG A 5 22.41 -7.36 14.06
CA ARG A 5 21.51 -6.71 15.03
C ARG A 5 20.27 -7.52 15.38
N ALA A 6 19.64 -8.18 14.41
CA ALA A 6 18.48 -9.03 14.66
C ALA A 6 18.88 -10.24 15.53
N CYS A 7 20.03 -10.85 15.26
CA CYS A 7 20.59 -11.89 16.13
C CYS A 7 20.88 -11.35 17.54
N ARG A 8 21.51 -10.17 17.66
CA ARG A 8 21.72 -9.51 18.96
C ARG A 8 20.41 -9.28 19.71
N LYS A 9 19.36 -8.79 19.04
CA LYS A 9 18.03 -8.57 19.65
C LYS A 9 17.42 -9.87 20.16
N VAL A 10 17.42 -10.92 19.34
CA VAL A 10 16.86 -12.23 19.74
C VAL A 10 17.65 -12.82 20.91
N LEU A 11 18.98 -12.85 20.82
CA LEU A 11 19.84 -13.33 21.91
C LEU A 11 19.63 -12.51 23.18
N SER A 12 19.62 -11.18 23.09
CA SER A 12 19.36 -10.31 24.24
C SER A 12 17.99 -10.59 24.89
N ALA A 13 16.96 -10.90 24.09
CA ALA A 13 15.64 -11.25 24.62
C ALA A 13 15.65 -12.62 25.32
N MET A 14 16.27 -13.64 24.71
CA MET A 14 16.42 -14.98 25.32
C MET A 14 17.19 -14.91 26.64
N LEU A 15 18.28 -14.12 26.66
CA LEU A 15 19.10 -13.93 27.84
C LEU A 15 18.35 -13.14 28.92
N GLY A 16 17.53 -12.16 28.53
CA GLY A 16 16.65 -11.44 29.45
C GLY A 16 15.60 -12.34 30.09
N LEU A 17 14.95 -13.22 29.32
CA LEU A 17 14.00 -14.20 29.84
C LEU A 17 14.68 -15.14 30.85
N SER A 18 15.89 -15.59 30.55
CA SER A 18 16.66 -16.45 31.47
C SER A 18 17.06 -15.77 32.78
N ILE A 19 17.17 -14.45 32.83
CA ILE A 19 17.37 -13.72 34.10
C ILE A 19 16.07 -13.70 34.88
N LEU A 20 14.96 -13.43 34.21
CA LEU A 20 13.63 -13.39 34.80
C LEU A 20 13.24 -14.75 35.41
N LEU A 21 13.69 -15.85 34.78
CA LEU A 21 13.52 -17.22 35.27
C LEU A 21 14.58 -17.64 36.31
N GLY A 22 15.50 -16.76 36.71
CA GLY A 22 16.53 -17.05 37.72
C GLY A 22 17.65 -18.00 37.28
N CYS A 23 17.71 -18.40 36.01
CA CYS A 23 18.75 -19.32 35.51
C CYS A 23 20.12 -18.64 35.32
N ARG A 24 20.17 -17.30 35.38
CA ARG A 24 21.37 -16.47 35.25
C ARG A 24 21.13 -15.09 35.86
N THR A 25 22.20 -14.41 36.26
CA THR A 25 22.15 -13.08 36.88
C THR A 25 22.35 -11.92 35.90
N ASP A 26 22.92 -12.13 34.71
CA ASP A 26 23.31 -11.07 33.78
C ASP A 26 22.92 -11.30 32.30
N ASN A 27 23.01 -10.24 31.48
CA ASN A 27 22.80 -10.29 30.03
C ASN A 27 24.05 -9.74 29.31
N PRO A 28 24.99 -10.61 28.90
CA PRO A 28 26.25 -10.18 28.28
C PRO A 28 26.04 -9.51 26.90
N VAL A 29 24.87 -9.66 26.29
CA VAL A 29 24.55 -9.10 24.98
C VAL A 29 24.03 -7.66 25.07
N ARG A 30 23.68 -7.19 26.28
CA ARG A 30 23.07 -5.87 26.51
C ARG A 30 23.99 -4.69 26.15
N GLY A 31 25.32 -4.90 26.06
CA GLY A 31 26.30 -3.89 25.63
C GLY A 31 27.00 -4.15 24.29
N LEU A 32 26.70 -5.27 23.61
CA LEU A 32 27.54 -5.75 22.51
C LEU A 32 27.49 -4.83 21.28
N ASN A 33 28.55 -4.07 21.01
CA ASN A 33 28.60 -3.18 19.85
C ASN A 33 28.57 -4.00 18.54
N VAL A 34 27.52 -3.81 17.75
CA VAL A 34 27.29 -4.52 16.47
C VAL A 34 27.67 -3.67 15.25
N GLY A 35 28.44 -2.61 15.48
CA GLY A 35 28.88 -1.66 14.46
C GLY A 35 27.82 -0.63 14.08
N LYS A 36 28.28 0.41 13.39
CA LYS A 36 27.43 1.40 12.74
C LYS A 36 26.67 0.74 11.58
N GLN A 37 25.39 1.03 11.47
CA GLN A 37 24.61 0.64 10.31
C GLN A 37 24.83 1.71 9.23
N ALA A 38 24.98 1.30 7.97
CA ALA A 38 24.87 2.24 6.87
C ALA A 38 23.54 3.01 7.00
N ALA A 39 23.56 4.30 6.65
CA ALA A 39 22.35 5.11 6.63
C ALA A 39 21.23 4.39 5.87
N HIS A 40 19.98 4.66 6.26
CA HIS A 40 18.83 4.13 5.54
C HIS A 40 18.98 4.51 4.06
N LYS A 41 18.78 3.54 3.16
CA LYS A 41 18.77 3.84 1.73
C LYS A 41 17.65 4.84 1.45
N ASN A 42 17.91 5.83 0.60
CA ASN A 42 16.90 6.80 0.19
C ASN A 42 15.62 6.08 -0.25
N ILE A 43 14.50 6.59 0.21
CA ILE A 43 13.19 6.04 -0.11
C ILE A 43 12.96 6.31 -1.59
N LYS A 44 12.85 5.25 -2.39
CA LYS A 44 12.48 5.38 -3.80
C LYS A 44 10.99 5.65 -3.90
N VAL A 45 10.64 6.87 -4.32
CA VAL A 45 9.28 7.34 -4.58
C VAL A 45 9.11 7.51 -6.09
N ILE A 46 7.90 7.27 -6.59
CA ILE A 46 7.51 7.60 -7.96
C ILE A 46 6.34 8.59 -7.93
N ASN A 47 6.28 9.46 -8.94
CA ASN A 47 5.16 10.35 -9.17
C ASN A 47 4.03 9.65 -9.96
N GLU A 48 2.92 10.35 -10.12
CA GLU A 48 1.74 9.89 -10.84
C GLU A 48 2.03 9.56 -12.32
N THR A 49 2.87 10.35 -12.98
CA THR A 49 3.20 10.15 -14.39
C THR A 49 3.94 8.83 -14.62
N VAL A 50 5.00 8.57 -13.85
CA VAL A 50 5.75 7.31 -13.88
C VAL A 50 4.88 6.13 -13.47
N PHE A 51 3.99 6.32 -12.49
CA PHE A 51 3.06 5.28 -12.06
C PHE A 51 2.11 4.84 -13.19
N TRP A 52 1.54 5.78 -13.94
CA TRP A 52 0.65 5.46 -15.06
C TRP A 52 1.40 4.84 -16.24
N GLU A 53 2.64 5.26 -16.51
CA GLU A 53 3.49 4.59 -17.49
C GLU A 53 3.74 3.13 -17.10
N LEU A 54 4.03 2.87 -15.82
CA LEU A 54 4.21 1.52 -15.29
C LEU A 54 2.95 0.67 -15.44
N CYS A 55 1.78 1.25 -15.14
CA CYS A 55 0.50 0.58 -15.33
C CYS A 55 0.22 0.25 -16.80
N SER A 56 0.66 1.09 -17.74
CA SER A 56 0.52 0.82 -19.18
C SER A 56 1.25 -0.44 -19.63
N LYS A 57 2.33 -0.83 -18.92
CA LYS A 57 3.10 -2.05 -19.21
C LYS A 57 2.51 -3.32 -18.60
N LEU A 58 1.46 -3.21 -17.78
CA LEU A 58 0.77 -4.37 -17.23
C LEU A 58 -0.29 -4.86 -18.23
N PRO A 59 -0.24 -6.13 -18.67
CA PRO A 59 -1.12 -6.62 -19.73
C PRO A 59 -2.58 -6.70 -19.32
N LEU A 60 -2.89 -7.08 -18.07
CA LEU A 60 -4.28 -7.35 -17.66
C LEU A 60 -4.91 -6.20 -16.85
N PRO A 61 -6.21 -5.91 -17.02
CA PRO A 61 -6.92 -4.91 -16.22
C PRO A 61 -6.80 -5.15 -14.71
N THR A 62 -6.95 -6.40 -14.25
CA THR A 62 -6.83 -6.76 -12.83
C THR A 62 -5.47 -6.41 -12.25
N GLN A 63 -4.39 -6.58 -13.03
CA GLN A 63 -3.03 -6.25 -12.58
C GLN A 63 -2.86 -4.74 -12.40
N ARG A 64 -3.43 -3.94 -13.31
CA ARG A 64 -3.43 -2.47 -13.24
C ARG A 64 -4.23 -2.00 -12.03
N LEU A 65 -5.45 -2.53 -11.87
CA LEU A 65 -6.33 -2.18 -10.75
C LEU A 65 -5.70 -2.53 -9.40
N PHE A 66 -5.00 -3.66 -9.29
CA PHE A 66 -4.29 -4.04 -8.07
C PHE A 66 -3.12 -3.09 -7.75
N ALA A 67 -2.36 -2.66 -8.76
CA ALA A 67 -1.29 -1.68 -8.57
C ALA A 67 -1.85 -0.30 -8.15
N GLU A 68 -2.93 0.14 -8.79
CA GLU A 68 -3.68 1.36 -8.44
C GLU A 68 -4.20 1.30 -7.02
N TYR A 69 -4.84 0.20 -6.64
CA TYR A 69 -5.31 -0.03 -5.27
C TYR A 69 -4.18 0.14 -4.23
N ILE A 70 -3.00 -0.43 -4.48
CA ILE A 70 -1.87 -0.31 -3.54
C ILE A 70 -1.39 1.13 -3.41
N ILE A 71 -1.16 1.85 -4.52
CA ILE A 71 -0.65 3.23 -4.45
C ILE A 71 -1.71 4.22 -3.94
N SER A 72 -3.00 4.00 -4.22
CA SER A 72 -4.07 4.90 -3.79
C SER A 72 -4.43 4.74 -2.32
N THR A 73 -4.22 3.56 -1.73
CA THR A 73 -4.59 3.27 -0.34
C THR A 73 -3.41 3.14 0.62
N GLY A 74 -2.20 2.89 0.09
CA GLY A 74 -0.99 2.69 0.90
C GLY A 74 -1.00 1.38 1.70
N VAL A 75 -1.86 0.41 1.39
CA VAL A 75 -1.90 -0.89 2.10
C VAL A 75 -0.60 -1.68 1.91
N ARG A 76 -0.23 -2.50 2.90
CA ARG A 76 0.89 -3.44 2.75
C ARG A 76 0.51 -4.55 1.78
N PHE A 77 1.48 -5.14 1.08
CA PHE A 77 1.19 -6.24 0.14
C PHE A 77 0.40 -7.40 0.78
N CYS A 78 0.73 -7.79 2.03
CA CYS A 78 0.00 -8.83 2.75
C CYS A 78 -1.44 -8.45 3.12
N GLU A 79 -1.72 -7.16 3.30
CA GLU A 79 -3.07 -6.63 3.51
C GLU A 79 -3.81 -6.57 2.15
N ALA A 80 -3.12 -6.13 1.10
CA ALA A 80 -3.67 -5.99 -0.24
C ALA A 80 -4.19 -7.31 -0.82
N ILE A 81 -3.42 -8.38 -0.68
CA ILE A 81 -3.85 -9.71 -1.15
C ILE A 81 -4.97 -10.32 -0.29
N SER A 82 -5.28 -9.72 0.86
CA SER A 82 -6.33 -10.19 1.77
C SER A 82 -7.63 -9.41 1.66
N PHE A 83 -7.71 -8.51 0.68
CA PHE A 83 -8.88 -7.68 0.43
C PHE A 83 -10.03 -8.54 -0.10
N GLN A 84 -11.15 -8.49 0.60
CA GLN A 84 -12.33 -9.30 0.33
C GLN A 84 -13.55 -8.41 0.02
N GLU A 85 -14.48 -9.00 -0.72
CA GLU A 85 -15.80 -8.40 -0.92
C GLU A 85 -16.53 -8.24 0.41
N GLY A 86 -17.07 -7.04 0.65
CA GLY A 86 -17.61 -6.61 1.94
C GLY A 86 -16.65 -5.80 2.82
N ASP A 87 -15.36 -5.69 2.47
CA ASP A 87 -14.43 -4.80 3.20
C ASP A 87 -14.54 -3.32 2.76
N LEU A 88 -15.04 -3.07 1.54
CA LEU A 88 -15.26 -1.74 0.99
C LEU A 88 -16.76 -1.45 0.96
N ASP A 89 -17.15 -0.36 1.60
CA ASP A 89 -18.48 0.22 1.45
C ASP A 89 -18.49 1.11 0.19
N TYR A 90 -19.29 0.70 -0.79
CA TYR A 90 -19.36 1.37 -2.09
C TYR A 90 -20.09 2.71 -2.06
N ASP A 91 -20.97 2.94 -1.09
CA ASP A 91 -21.75 4.17 -1.00
C ASP A 91 -20.95 5.24 -0.28
N THR A 92 -20.28 4.86 0.81
CA THR A 92 -19.48 5.81 1.61
C THR A 92 -18.03 5.93 1.14
N GLY A 93 -17.54 4.95 0.37
CA GLY A 93 -16.14 4.82 -0.04
C GLY A 93 -15.21 4.44 1.11
N MET A 94 -15.74 3.87 2.20
CA MET A 94 -14.97 3.49 3.37
C MET A 94 -14.37 2.09 3.21
N LEU A 95 -13.04 2.02 3.22
CA LEU A 95 -12.30 0.76 3.17
C LEU A 95 -11.87 0.32 4.57
N ASN A 96 -12.18 -0.92 4.92
CA ASN A 96 -11.75 -1.57 6.15
C ASN A 96 -10.55 -2.48 5.90
N VAL A 97 -9.43 -2.22 6.57
CA VAL A 97 -8.22 -3.06 6.52
C VAL A 97 -8.09 -3.80 7.85
N CYS A 98 -8.58 -5.03 7.87
CA CYS A 98 -8.74 -5.82 9.10
C CYS A 98 -7.87 -7.09 9.14
N ARG A 99 -7.34 -7.55 8.01
CA ARG A 99 -6.63 -8.83 7.92
C ARG A 99 -5.34 -8.76 7.12
N SER A 100 -4.47 -9.74 7.37
CA SER A 100 -3.21 -9.88 6.64
C SER A 100 -2.90 -11.34 6.36
N THR A 101 -2.52 -11.64 5.12
CA THR A 101 -2.21 -13.00 4.66
C THR A 101 -0.75 -13.08 4.32
N VAL A 102 -0.10 -14.12 4.83
CA VAL A 102 1.34 -14.36 4.61
C VAL A 102 1.56 -15.75 4.06
N GLU A 103 2.50 -15.87 3.14
CA GLU A 103 3.00 -17.17 2.69
C GLU A 103 3.89 -17.75 3.78
N VAL A 104 3.61 -18.99 4.18
CA VAL A 104 4.31 -19.69 5.26
C VAL A 104 4.80 -21.03 4.72
N ALA A 105 6.05 -21.40 5.04
CA ALA A 105 6.54 -22.72 4.70
C ALA A 105 5.67 -23.78 5.40
N LYS A 106 5.39 -24.88 4.71
CA LYS A 106 4.47 -25.93 5.18
C LYS A 106 4.71 -26.38 6.63
N GLN A 107 5.97 -26.46 7.06
CA GLN A 107 6.35 -26.86 8.42
C GLN A 107 5.89 -25.89 9.52
N PHE A 108 5.61 -24.63 9.17
CA PHE A 108 5.14 -23.59 10.08
C PHE A 108 3.66 -23.25 9.82
N HIS A 109 2.98 -23.97 8.92
CA HIS A 109 1.58 -23.75 8.62
C HIS A 109 0.69 -24.61 9.53
N PRO A 110 -0.33 -24.06 10.21
CA PRO A 110 -1.17 -24.80 11.16
C PRO A 110 -1.77 -26.08 10.58
N THR A 111 -2.28 -26.01 9.36
CA THR A 111 -2.91 -27.15 8.64
C THR A 111 -2.06 -27.70 7.49
N GLY A 112 -0.80 -27.28 7.36
CA GLY A 112 0.09 -27.73 6.27
C GLY A 112 -0.19 -27.13 4.88
N GLY A 113 -0.90 -26.00 4.82
CA GLY A 113 -1.14 -25.18 3.64
C GLY A 113 0.01 -24.24 3.26
N ARG A 114 -0.26 -23.30 2.34
CA ARG A 114 0.70 -22.30 1.82
C ARG A 114 0.53 -20.90 2.43
N PHE A 115 -0.71 -20.48 2.68
CA PHE A 115 -1.03 -19.14 3.12
C PHE A 115 -1.78 -19.16 4.43
N VAL A 116 -1.32 -18.35 5.39
CA VAL A 116 -1.99 -18.15 6.67
C VAL A 116 -2.56 -16.74 6.71
N THR A 117 -3.88 -16.66 6.83
CA THR A 117 -4.59 -15.40 7.04
C THR A 117 -4.74 -15.15 8.53
N ARG A 118 -4.33 -13.96 8.96
CA ARG A 118 -4.48 -13.47 10.32
C ARG A 118 -5.67 -12.52 10.35
N PRO A 119 -6.59 -12.63 11.33
CA PRO A 119 -7.75 -11.73 11.45
C PRO A 119 -7.37 -10.34 12.00
N TYR A 120 -6.10 -9.97 11.86
CA TYR A 120 -5.53 -8.71 12.30
C TYR A 120 -4.39 -8.29 11.35
N THR A 121 -4.10 -6.99 11.34
CA THR A 121 -2.92 -6.44 10.67
C THR A 121 -1.65 -6.75 11.49
N LYS A 122 -0.45 -6.43 10.98
CA LYS A 122 0.83 -6.70 11.68
C LYS A 122 0.83 -6.28 13.16
N ASN A 123 0.05 -5.25 13.51
CA ASN A 123 0.04 -4.63 14.83
C ASN A 123 -1.20 -5.00 15.68
N GLY A 124 -2.07 -5.91 15.21
CA GLY A 124 -3.27 -6.30 15.96
C GLY A 124 -4.48 -5.40 15.72
N GLU A 125 -4.27 -4.16 15.28
CA GLU A 125 -5.33 -3.16 15.10
C GLU A 125 -5.94 -3.19 13.69
N HIS A 126 -7.23 -2.94 13.60
CA HIS A 126 -7.95 -2.69 12.34
C HIS A 126 -7.94 -1.19 12.07
N ARG A 127 -7.89 -0.81 10.79
CA ARG A 127 -8.00 0.61 10.40
C ARG A 127 -9.02 0.78 9.29
N ARG A 128 -9.70 1.92 9.31
CA ARG A 128 -10.69 2.31 8.30
C ARG A 128 -10.35 3.70 7.76
N PHE A 129 -10.49 3.88 6.46
CA PHE A 129 -10.26 5.18 5.83
C PHE A 129 -11.02 5.31 4.52
N LYS A 130 -11.28 6.55 4.12
CA LYS A 130 -11.97 6.85 2.86
C LYS A 130 -11.06 6.68 1.65
N VAL A 131 -11.60 6.14 0.57
CA VAL A 131 -10.98 5.96 -0.73
C VAL A 131 -11.70 6.82 -1.75
N GLY A 132 -10.99 7.31 -2.78
CA GLY A 132 -11.59 8.16 -3.81
C GLY A 132 -12.60 7.39 -4.68
N ASN A 133 -13.69 8.07 -5.04
CA ASN A 133 -14.78 7.50 -5.86
C ASN A 133 -14.30 6.80 -7.15
N PRO A 134 -13.30 7.33 -7.90
CA PRO A 134 -12.83 6.64 -9.11
C PRO A 134 -12.32 5.22 -8.86
N LEU A 135 -11.64 4.98 -7.73
CA LEU A 135 -11.16 3.65 -7.38
C LEU A 135 -12.30 2.76 -6.87
N VAL A 136 -13.26 3.33 -6.15
CA VAL A 136 -14.46 2.62 -5.68
C VAL A 136 -15.25 2.07 -6.87
N GLU A 137 -15.51 2.90 -7.88
CA GLU A 137 -16.23 2.49 -9.09
C GLU A 137 -15.48 1.42 -9.88
N LYS A 138 -14.15 1.54 -10.00
CA LYS A 138 -13.32 0.51 -10.65
C LYS A 138 -13.37 -0.83 -9.91
N ILE A 139 -13.36 -0.81 -8.57
CA ILE A 139 -13.49 -2.02 -7.75
C ILE A 139 -14.89 -2.60 -7.89
N ARG A 140 -15.95 -1.78 -7.87
CA ARG A 140 -17.35 -2.20 -8.07
C ARG A 140 -17.50 -2.91 -9.42
N ALA A 141 -17.06 -2.27 -10.50
CA ALA A 141 -17.11 -2.84 -11.84
C ALA A 141 -16.32 -4.16 -11.95
N HIS A 142 -15.17 -4.26 -11.28
CA HIS A 142 -14.37 -5.48 -11.26
C HIS A 142 -15.07 -6.63 -10.50
N VAL A 143 -15.75 -6.33 -9.40
CA VAL A 143 -16.53 -7.29 -8.60
C VAL A 143 -17.74 -7.80 -9.39
N GLU A 144 -18.48 -6.91 -10.03
CA GLU A 144 -19.62 -7.24 -10.88
C GLU A 144 -19.19 -8.08 -12.09
N GLN A 145 -18.12 -7.68 -12.78
CA GLN A 145 -17.59 -8.40 -13.94
C GLN A 145 -17.22 -9.85 -13.63
N HIS A 146 -16.71 -10.12 -12.43
CA HIS A 146 -16.23 -11.45 -12.02
C HIS A 146 -17.20 -12.18 -11.08
N GLY A 147 -18.37 -11.60 -10.80
CA GLY A 147 -19.42 -12.19 -9.96
C GLY A 147 -18.94 -12.55 -8.55
N MET A 148 -18.14 -11.69 -7.93
CA MET A 148 -17.59 -11.95 -6.59
C MET A 148 -18.68 -11.83 -5.53
N LYS A 149 -18.67 -12.73 -4.55
CA LYS A 149 -19.63 -12.75 -3.44
C LYS A 149 -18.97 -12.27 -2.15
N PRO A 150 -19.73 -11.78 -1.15
CA PRO A 150 -19.19 -11.41 0.15
C PRO A 150 -18.25 -12.48 0.73
N GLY A 151 -17.05 -12.07 1.13
CA GLY A 151 -15.98 -12.95 1.61
C GLY A 151 -15.03 -13.49 0.53
N ASP A 152 -15.37 -13.37 -0.76
CA ASP A 152 -14.45 -13.70 -1.86
C ASP A 152 -13.31 -12.68 -1.94
N LEU A 153 -12.15 -13.11 -2.41
CA LEU A 153 -11.03 -12.21 -2.68
C LEU A 153 -11.35 -11.31 -3.88
N ILE A 154 -11.10 -10.00 -3.72
CA ILE A 154 -11.18 -9.02 -4.81
C ILE A 154 -10.09 -9.25 -5.85
N PHE A 155 -8.91 -9.68 -5.39
CA PHE A 155 -7.73 -9.89 -6.23
C PHE A 155 -7.22 -11.35 -6.16
N PRO A 156 -8.01 -12.31 -6.68
CA PRO A 156 -7.64 -13.70 -6.71
C PRO A 156 -6.58 -13.94 -7.82
N VAL A 157 -5.52 -14.70 -7.51
CA VAL A 157 -4.39 -15.01 -8.41
C VAL A 157 -4.83 -15.54 -9.78
N ARG A 158 -5.98 -16.22 -9.87
CA ARG A 158 -6.55 -16.69 -11.13
C ARG A 158 -6.79 -15.57 -12.15
N LEU A 159 -7.06 -14.34 -11.68
CA LEU A 159 -7.28 -13.18 -12.54
C LEU A 159 -5.98 -12.46 -12.93
N PHE A 160 -4.86 -12.75 -12.24
CA PHE A 160 -3.55 -12.19 -12.57
C PHE A 160 -2.82 -13.00 -13.63
N MET A 161 -3.11 -14.29 -13.72
CA MET A 161 -2.39 -15.23 -14.57
C MET A 161 -3.35 -16.26 -15.19
N PRO A 162 -4.35 -15.84 -16.01
CA PRO A 162 -5.42 -16.71 -16.52
C PRO A 162 -4.89 -17.96 -17.24
N ASP A 163 -3.82 -17.82 -18.02
CA ASP A 163 -3.18 -18.94 -18.73
C ASP A 163 -2.60 -20.03 -17.81
N THR A 164 -2.39 -19.69 -16.54
CA THR A 164 -1.93 -20.61 -15.49
C THR A 164 -2.94 -20.76 -14.35
N ALA A 165 -4.07 -20.07 -14.41
CA ALA A 165 -5.09 -20.01 -13.37
C ALA A 165 -5.74 -21.36 -13.13
N TRP A 166 -5.82 -22.20 -14.17
CA TRP A 166 -6.24 -23.59 -14.06
C TRP A 166 -5.40 -24.36 -13.02
N VAL A 167 -4.12 -24.03 -12.83
CA VAL A 167 -3.24 -24.66 -11.81
C VAL A 167 -3.65 -24.31 -10.37
N ASN A 168 -4.53 -23.32 -10.20
CA ASN A 168 -5.02 -22.83 -8.91
C ASN A 168 -6.47 -23.24 -8.61
N LEU A 169 -7.10 -24.04 -9.48
CA LEU A 169 -8.42 -24.61 -9.19
C LEU A 169 -8.38 -25.42 -7.86
N PRO A 170 -9.48 -25.38 -7.08
CA PRO A 170 -9.67 -26.27 -5.94
C PRO A 170 -9.41 -27.72 -6.33
N ARG A 171 -8.94 -28.53 -5.38
CA ARG A 171 -8.81 -29.96 -5.66
C ARG A 171 -10.20 -30.59 -5.70
N CYS A 172 -10.44 -31.39 -6.72
CA CYS A 172 -11.56 -32.31 -6.75
C CYS A 172 -11.38 -33.37 -5.66
N SER A 173 -12.47 -33.70 -4.99
CA SER A 173 -12.62 -34.86 -4.10
C SER A 173 -12.31 -36.17 -4.83
N ALA A 174 -12.06 -37.23 -4.07
CA ALA A 174 -11.83 -38.56 -4.65
C ALA A 174 -13.02 -39.02 -5.50
N GLU A 175 -14.24 -38.74 -5.04
CA GLU A 175 -15.49 -39.06 -5.73
C GLU A 175 -15.62 -38.32 -7.06
N GLU A 176 -15.34 -37.01 -7.09
CA GLU A 176 -15.36 -36.21 -8.33
C GLU A 176 -14.30 -36.70 -9.34
N MET A 177 -13.12 -37.10 -8.85
CA MET A 177 -12.07 -37.67 -9.70
C MET A 177 -12.50 -39.01 -10.31
N GLU A 178 -13.14 -39.87 -9.53
CA GLU A 178 -13.62 -41.17 -10.00
C GLU A 178 -14.81 -41.02 -10.98
N ALA A 179 -15.75 -40.12 -10.67
CA ALA A 179 -16.86 -39.80 -11.55
C ALA A 179 -16.36 -39.26 -12.90
N ALA A 180 -15.38 -38.35 -12.88
CA ALA A 180 -14.77 -37.85 -14.10
C ALA A 180 -14.01 -38.94 -14.89
N ALA A 181 -13.33 -39.86 -14.21
CA ALA A 181 -12.64 -40.96 -14.89
C ALA A 181 -13.59 -41.87 -15.70
N LYS A 182 -14.87 -41.92 -15.33
CA LYS A 182 -15.93 -42.70 -16.01
C LYS A 182 -16.56 -41.96 -17.19
N THR A 183 -16.39 -40.64 -17.31
CA THR A 183 -16.97 -39.84 -18.39
C THR A 183 -16.03 -39.70 -19.58
N THR A 184 -16.62 -39.59 -20.78
CA THR A 184 -15.89 -39.36 -22.04
C THR A 184 -16.37 -38.11 -22.75
N PHE A 185 -15.50 -37.48 -23.51
CA PHE A 185 -15.83 -36.37 -24.40
C PHE A 185 -15.12 -36.55 -25.75
N ILE A 186 -15.58 -35.83 -26.76
CA ILE A 186 -14.92 -35.76 -28.06
C ILE A 186 -13.91 -34.61 -28.01
N SER A 187 -12.63 -34.92 -28.21
CA SER A 187 -11.57 -33.93 -28.17
C SER A 187 -11.76 -32.89 -29.29
N PRO A 188 -11.81 -31.58 -28.98
CA PRO A 188 -11.85 -30.54 -30.02
C PRO A 188 -10.53 -30.46 -30.80
N VAL A 189 -9.43 -30.93 -30.21
CA VAL A 189 -8.10 -30.92 -30.84
C VAL A 189 -7.89 -32.09 -31.81
N THR A 190 -8.15 -33.33 -31.37
CA THR A 190 -7.85 -34.53 -32.16
C THR A 190 -9.07 -35.23 -32.75
N GLY A 191 -10.30 -34.81 -32.41
CA GLY A 191 -11.55 -35.50 -32.82
C GLY A 191 -11.79 -36.87 -32.16
N GLU A 192 -10.83 -37.37 -31.38
CA GLU A 192 -10.92 -38.68 -30.71
C GLU A 192 -11.82 -38.62 -29.48
N ARG A 193 -12.59 -39.70 -29.22
CA ARG A 193 -13.31 -39.89 -27.95
C ARG A 193 -12.32 -40.29 -26.86
N VAL A 194 -12.22 -39.48 -25.82
CA VAL A 194 -11.25 -39.66 -24.73
C VAL A 194 -11.91 -39.54 -23.36
N THR A 195 -11.42 -40.32 -22.40
CA THR A 195 -11.83 -40.24 -20.99
C THR A 195 -11.17 -39.03 -20.32
N HIS A 196 -11.80 -38.45 -19.31
CA HIS A 196 -11.13 -37.46 -18.45
C HIS A 196 -10.02 -38.11 -17.60
N THR A 197 -9.33 -37.29 -16.80
CA THR A 197 -8.31 -37.66 -15.80
C THR A 197 -7.03 -38.33 -16.30
N LYS A 198 -6.87 -38.63 -17.59
CA LYS A 198 -5.58 -39.08 -18.15
C LYS A 198 -4.63 -37.90 -18.44
N ILE A 199 -3.32 -38.14 -18.32
CA ILE A 199 -2.28 -37.14 -18.62
C ILE A 199 -2.33 -36.70 -20.09
N SER A 200 -2.58 -37.65 -21.00
CA SER A 200 -2.76 -37.39 -22.43
C SER A 200 -3.98 -36.50 -22.68
N THR A 201 -5.06 -36.65 -21.90
CA THR A 201 -6.26 -35.83 -22.02
C THR A 201 -5.95 -34.35 -21.78
N TYR A 202 -5.06 -34.05 -20.83
CA TYR A 202 -4.56 -32.69 -20.64
C TYR A 202 -3.59 -32.25 -21.75
N ARG A 203 -2.57 -33.06 -22.06
CA ARG A 203 -1.44 -32.63 -22.91
C ARG A 203 -1.70 -32.73 -24.43
N LYS A 204 -2.35 -33.80 -24.88
CA LYS A 204 -2.65 -34.11 -26.29
C LYS A 204 -4.03 -33.62 -26.71
N HIS A 205 -5.05 -33.81 -25.86
CA HIS A 205 -6.46 -33.56 -26.21
C HIS A 205 -7.00 -32.20 -25.72
N GLY A 206 -6.17 -31.41 -25.04
CA GLY A 206 -6.50 -30.02 -24.68
C GLY A 206 -7.56 -29.83 -23.60
N CYS A 207 -7.99 -30.88 -22.90
CA CYS A 207 -9.00 -30.72 -21.85
C CYS A 207 -8.46 -29.92 -20.65
N ARG A 208 -9.27 -28.99 -20.13
CA ARG A 208 -8.93 -28.11 -19.00
C ARG A 208 -9.94 -28.19 -17.84
N CYS A 209 -10.81 -29.19 -17.80
CA CYS A 209 -11.71 -29.38 -16.66
C CYS A 209 -10.93 -29.69 -15.37
N ALA A 210 -11.52 -29.38 -14.21
CA ALA A 210 -10.86 -29.50 -12.91
C ALA A 210 -10.24 -30.89 -12.65
N PRO A 211 -10.91 -32.03 -12.95
CA PRO A 211 -10.32 -33.36 -12.78
C PRO A 211 -9.10 -33.65 -13.69
N CYS A 212 -9.16 -33.26 -14.97
CA CYS A 212 -8.02 -33.42 -15.90
C CYS A 212 -6.82 -32.59 -15.48
N VAL A 213 -7.08 -31.37 -15.02
CA VAL A 213 -6.07 -30.46 -14.47
C VAL A 213 -5.45 -31.04 -13.20
N GLN A 214 -6.26 -31.57 -12.29
CA GLN A 214 -5.80 -32.22 -11.06
C GLN A 214 -4.87 -33.40 -11.37
N ALA A 215 -5.28 -34.30 -12.27
CA ALA A 215 -4.47 -35.44 -12.68
C ALA A 215 -3.10 -35.01 -13.24
N TYR A 216 -3.07 -33.95 -14.08
CA TYR A 216 -1.81 -33.42 -14.60
C TYR A 216 -0.93 -32.77 -13.51
N ARG A 217 -1.54 -32.04 -12.55
CA ARG A 217 -0.82 -31.47 -11.39
C ARG A 217 -0.19 -32.58 -10.55
N ASP A 218 -0.94 -33.64 -10.29
CA ASP A 218 -0.46 -34.80 -9.53
C ASP A 218 0.69 -35.49 -10.24
N TYR A 219 0.56 -35.78 -11.54
CA TYR A 219 1.64 -36.29 -12.36
C TYR A 219 2.91 -35.43 -12.31
N ARG A 220 2.80 -34.12 -12.56
CA ARG A 220 3.97 -33.21 -12.58
C ARG A 220 4.63 -33.10 -11.21
N SER A 221 3.84 -33.14 -10.14
CA SER A 221 4.35 -33.10 -8.76
C SER A 221 5.11 -34.38 -8.41
N ALA A 222 4.59 -35.55 -8.79
CA ALA A 222 5.25 -36.85 -8.61
C ALA A 222 6.53 -36.96 -9.45
N TYR A 223 6.48 -36.51 -10.71
CA TYR A 223 7.66 -36.47 -11.59
C TYR A 223 8.78 -35.61 -11.00
N ARG A 224 8.46 -34.43 -10.45
CA ARG A 224 9.45 -33.57 -9.77
C ARG A 224 10.08 -34.29 -8.56
N VAL A 225 9.29 -35.02 -7.78
CA VAL A 225 9.81 -35.77 -6.63
C VAL A 225 10.86 -36.78 -7.09
N GLN A 226 10.50 -37.57 -8.09
CA GLN A 226 11.42 -38.55 -8.70
C GLN A 226 12.67 -37.87 -9.26
N ALA A 227 12.52 -36.76 -9.99
CA ALA A 227 13.64 -36.02 -10.56
C ALA A 227 14.58 -35.41 -9.52
N MET A 228 14.06 -34.99 -8.36
CA MET A 228 14.89 -34.46 -7.27
C MET A 228 15.53 -35.58 -6.45
N ALA A 229 14.84 -36.71 -6.26
CA ALA A 229 15.40 -37.91 -5.65
C ALA A 229 16.62 -38.41 -6.45
N ARG A 230 16.53 -38.42 -7.79
CA ARG A 230 17.69 -38.71 -8.68
C ARG A 230 18.89 -37.77 -8.48
N LYS A 231 18.67 -36.56 -7.95
CA LYS A 231 19.72 -35.57 -7.65
C LYS A 231 20.18 -35.65 -6.18
N GLY A 232 19.87 -36.73 -5.46
CA GLY A 232 20.17 -36.88 -4.03
C GLY A 232 19.40 -35.91 -3.12
N LYS A 233 18.37 -35.23 -3.64
CA LYS A 233 17.59 -34.25 -2.89
C LYS A 233 16.27 -34.86 -2.46
N VAL A 234 16.06 -34.95 -1.16
CA VAL A 234 14.76 -35.32 -0.60
C VAL A 234 13.79 -34.17 -0.85
N THR A 235 12.78 -34.40 -1.68
CA THR A 235 11.67 -33.47 -1.87
C THR A 235 10.37 -34.27 -1.80
N ARG A 236 9.34 -33.72 -1.17
CA ARG A 236 8.02 -34.36 -1.09
C ARG A 236 7.11 -33.85 -2.21
N GLN A 237 6.11 -34.66 -2.56
CA GLN A 237 5.12 -34.29 -3.57
C GLN A 237 4.44 -32.99 -3.15
N ARG A 238 4.47 -31.99 -4.04
CA ARG A 238 3.77 -30.72 -3.81
C ARG A 238 2.28 -30.93 -4.01
N VAL A 239 1.61 -31.45 -3.01
CA VAL A 239 0.14 -31.46 -2.95
C VAL A 239 -0.28 -30.07 -2.48
N ARG A 240 -0.63 -29.17 -3.42
CA ARG A 240 -1.38 -27.95 -3.08
C ARG A 240 -2.75 -28.42 -2.56
N ARG A 241 -2.95 -28.39 -1.25
CA ARG A 241 -4.19 -28.81 -0.59
C ARG A 241 -5.21 -27.67 -0.47
N ASP A 242 -4.77 -26.43 -0.61
CA ASP A 242 -5.62 -25.28 -0.31
C ASP A 242 -6.24 -24.73 -1.59
N GLY A 243 -7.55 -24.46 -1.55
CA GLY A 243 -8.25 -23.60 -2.50
C GLY A 243 -7.92 -22.11 -2.32
N ASN A 244 -6.69 -21.78 -1.92
CA ASN A 244 -6.30 -20.42 -1.60
C ASN A 244 -5.87 -19.69 -2.88
N ASP A 245 -6.76 -18.84 -3.38
CA ASP A 245 -6.56 -17.98 -4.54
C ASP A 245 -5.71 -16.73 -4.22
N TYR A 246 -4.93 -16.75 -3.15
CA TYR A 246 -4.04 -15.65 -2.77
C TYR A 246 -2.87 -15.51 -3.76
N LEU A 247 -2.53 -14.26 -4.06
CA LEU A 247 -1.38 -13.90 -4.88
C LEU A 247 -0.09 -13.93 -4.05
N ALA A 248 0.86 -14.80 -4.40
CA ALA A 248 2.15 -14.83 -3.74
C ALA A 248 3.03 -13.65 -4.17
N PRO A 249 3.94 -13.14 -3.31
CA PRO A 249 4.91 -12.12 -3.70
C PRO A 249 5.76 -12.52 -4.91
N SER A 250 6.13 -13.80 -5.01
CA SER A 250 6.88 -14.31 -6.16
C SER A 250 6.07 -14.30 -7.45
N GLU A 251 4.77 -14.57 -7.39
CA GLU A 251 3.87 -14.57 -8.56
C GLU A 251 3.68 -13.14 -9.05
N TRP A 252 3.39 -12.20 -8.14
CA TRP A 252 3.38 -10.78 -8.48
C TRP A 252 4.71 -10.30 -9.06
N SER A 253 5.84 -10.73 -8.52
CA SER A 253 7.16 -10.35 -9.03
C SER A 253 7.37 -10.76 -10.50
N THR A 254 6.80 -11.89 -10.94
CA THR A 254 6.90 -12.31 -12.35
C THR A 254 6.19 -11.36 -13.31
N ILE A 255 5.14 -10.68 -12.84
CA ILE A 255 4.35 -9.70 -13.59
C ILE A 255 4.99 -8.31 -13.48
N TRP A 256 5.39 -7.94 -12.28
CA TRP A 256 5.87 -6.60 -11.94
C TRP A 256 7.30 -6.31 -12.43
N ILE A 257 8.20 -7.31 -12.42
CA ILE A 257 9.59 -7.11 -12.84
C ILE A 257 9.72 -6.76 -14.33
N PRO A 258 9.04 -7.42 -15.28
CA PRO A 258 9.04 -7.00 -16.67
C PRO A 258 8.54 -5.57 -16.86
N ALA A 259 7.41 -5.22 -16.24
CA ALA A 259 6.82 -3.88 -16.35
C ALA A 259 7.77 -2.79 -15.85
N ARG A 260 8.36 -2.96 -14.66
CA ARG A 260 9.28 -1.96 -14.09
C ARG A 260 10.58 -1.84 -14.89
N LYS A 261 11.07 -2.93 -15.48
CA LYS A 261 12.24 -2.91 -16.36
C LYS A 261 11.96 -2.16 -17.66
N ALA A 262 10.77 -2.31 -18.23
CA ALA A 262 10.38 -1.61 -19.45
C ALA A 262 10.31 -0.07 -19.27
N VAL A 263 10.00 0.40 -18.06
CA VAL A 263 9.99 1.83 -17.69
C VAL A 263 11.34 2.29 -17.11
N GLY A 264 12.24 1.37 -16.76
CA GLY A 264 13.54 1.70 -16.18
C GLY A 264 13.50 2.06 -14.69
N VAL A 265 12.46 1.63 -13.95
CA VAL A 265 12.27 1.95 -12.52
C VAL A 265 12.49 0.75 -11.59
N ASP A 266 13.02 1.02 -10.40
CA ASP A 266 13.26 0.01 -9.36
C ASP A 266 12.32 0.22 -8.17
N VAL A 267 11.03 0.00 -8.41
CA VAL A 267 9.96 0.06 -7.40
C VAL A 267 9.40 -1.33 -7.12
N THR A 268 9.09 -1.62 -5.85
CA THR A 268 8.29 -2.79 -5.44
C THR A 268 6.97 -2.32 -4.84
N PRO A 269 6.00 -3.21 -4.55
CA PRO A 269 4.76 -2.83 -3.85
C PRO A 269 5.00 -2.06 -2.55
N TYR A 270 6.11 -2.34 -1.86
CA TYR A 270 6.46 -1.58 -0.66
C TYR A 270 6.86 -0.14 -0.98
N GLN A 271 7.54 0.11 -2.10
CA GLN A 271 7.84 1.45 -2.61
C GLN A 271 6.60 2.17 -3.12
N LEU A 272 5.58 1.48 -3.65
CA LEU A 272 4.30 2.11 -3.97
C LEU A 272 3.63 2.67 -2.71
N ARG A 273 3.65 1.91 -1.60
CA ARG A 273 3.21 2.41 -0.29
C ARG A 273 4.04 3.59 0.18
N HIS A 274 5.36 3.58 -0.07
CA HIS A 274 6.17 4.75 0.24
C HIS A 274 5.78 5.97 -0.61
N SER A 275 5.51 5.75 -1.89
CA SER A 275 5.09 6.80 -2.82
C SER A 275 3.74 7.39 -2.39
N HIS A 276 2.79 6.55 -1.98
CA HIS A 276 1.53 7.00 -1.39
C HIS A 276 1.75 7.99 -0.23
N ALA A 277 2.58 7.61 0.74
CA ALA A 277 2.85 8.44 1.91
C ALA A 277 3.52 9.77 1.54
N SER A 278 4.56 9.71 0.71
CA SER A 278 5.30 10.89 0.27
C SER A 278 4.44 11.84 -0.56
N LEU A 279 3.61 11.32 -1.48
CA LEU A 279 2.70 12.13 -2.29
C LEU A 279 1.65 12.83 -1.42
N LEU A 280 1.04 12.13 -0.45
CA LEU A 280 0.08 12.76 0.46
C LEU A 280 0.73 13.90 1.28
N LEU A 281 1.92 13.68 1.81
CA LEU A 281 2.65 14.69 2.57
C LEU A 281 3.07 15.87 1.69
N ALA A 282 3.55 15.62 0.47
CA ALA A 282 3.91 16.66 -0.50
C ALA A 282 2.71 17.54 -0.89
N HIS A 283 1.50 16.96 -0.90
CA HIS A 283 0.24 17.67 -1.14
C HIS A 283 -0.43 18.20 0.15
N GLY A 284 0.31 18.30 1.26
CA GLY A 284 -0.13 18.99 2.47
C GLY A 284 -1.06 18.20 3.39
N VAL A 285 -1.22 16.88 3.18
CA VAL A 285 -2.00 16.06 4.11
C VAL A 285 -1.28 15.96 5.45
N PRO A 286 -1.95 16.24 6.58
CA PRO A 286 -1.31 16.19 7.89
C PRO A 286 -0.65 14.85 8.21
N LEU A 287 0.52 14.89 8.84
CA LEU A 287 1.28 13.70 9.23
C LEU A 287 0.45 12.70 10.07
N PRO A 288 -0.39 13.12 11.04
CA PRO A 288 -1.24 12.21 11.80
C PRO A 288 -2.22 11.43 10.91
N ASP A 289 -2.79 12.05 9.88
CA ASP A 289 -3.74 11.41 8.96
C ASP A 289 -3.04 10.37 8.09
N VAL A 290 -1.84 10.70 7.58
CA VAL A 290 -1.00 9.75 6.83
C VAL A 290 -0.59 8.58 7.72
N GLN A 291 -0.20 8.85 8.98
CA GLN A 291 0.15 7.81 9.94
C GLN A 291 -1.02 6.86 10.24
N ALA A 292 -2.21 7.41 10.51
CA ALA A 292 -3.42 6.65 10.77
C ALA A 292 -3.80 5.78 9.56
N ARG A 293 -3.75 6.34 8.35
CA ARG A 293 -4.01 5.64 7.09
C ARG A 293 -3.03 4.49 6.84
N LEU A 294 -1.75 4.68 7.17
CA LEU A 294 -0.73 3.64 7.02
C LEU A 294 -0.79 2.58 8.14
N GLY A 295 -1.37 2.87 9.29
CA GLY A 295 -1.35 1.98 10.46
C GLY A 295 0.07 1.84 11.02
N HIS A 296 0.71 2.99 11.31
CA HIS A 296 2.00 3.08 11.97
C HIS A 296 1.81 3.35 13.46
N ASN A 297 2.21 2.40 14.31
CA ASN A 297 2.13 2.54 15.77
C ASN A 297 3.26 3.39 16.37
N ASP A 298 4.22 3.78 15.53
CA ASP A 298 5.35 4.64 15.93
C ASP A 298 5.53 5.73 14.88
N LEU A 299 5.62 6.97 15.36
CA LEU A 299 5.84 8.16 14.55
C LEU A 299 7.16 8.06 13.77
N THR A 300 8.18 7.41 14.34
CA THR A 300 9.51 7.28 13.69
C THR A 300 9.42 6.65 12.30
N SER A 301 8.49 5.72 12.11
CA SER A 301 8.26 5.06 10.81
C SER A 301 7.69 6.00 9.76
N THR A 302 6.95 7.03 10.18
CA THR A 302 6.35 8.04 9.30
C THR A 302 7.27 9.26 9.11
N THR A 303 8.08 9.61 10.10
CA THR A 303 9.08 10.69 10.01
C THR A 303 10.09 10.45 8.87
N HIS A 304 10.38 9.20 8.54
CA HIS A 304 11.24 8.86 7.41
C HIS A 304 10.77 9.44 6.06
N TYR A 305 9.46 9.66 5.87
CA TYR A 305 8.92 10.31 4.67
C TYR A 305 9.16 11.81 4.65
N VAL A 306 9.06 12.46 5.82
CA VAL A 306 9.33 13.89 5.97
C VAL A 306 10.79 14.19 5.64
N TRP A 307 11.72 13.34 6.08
CA TRP A 307 13.13 13.50 5.75
C TRP A 307 13.42 13.32 4.27
N ALA A 308 12.76 12.37 3.59
CA ALA A 308 12.93 12.21 2.14
C ALA A 308 12.45 13.46 1.37
N LEU A 309 11.33 14.06 1.78
CA LEU A 309 10.85 15.32 1.20
C LEU A 309 11.74 16.51 1.56
N ALA A 310 12.31 16.53 2.76
CA ALA A 310 13.24 17.58 3.19
C ALA A 310 14.60 17.48 2.47
N GLU A 311 15.08 16.27 2.14
CA GLU A 311 16.28 16.09 1.31
C GLU A 311 16.09 16.63 -0.11
N GLU A 312 14.89 16.49 -0.67
CA GLU A 312 14.52 17.05 -1.98
C GLU A 312 14.10 18.52 -1.90
N SER A 313 13.99 19.09 -0.69
CA SER A 313 13.60 20.49 -0.51
C SER A 313 14.74 21.42 -0.89
N GLU A 314 14.52 22.21 -1.93
CA GLU A 314 15.45 23.28 -2.30
C GLU A 314 15.47 24.41 -1.27
N ALA A 315 14.53 24.47 -0.31
CA ALA A 315 14.39 25.61 0.60
C ALA A 315 15.70 25.98 1.31
N ALA A 316 16.49 25.01 1.76
CA ALA A 316 17.79 25.26 2.36
C ALA A 316 18.82 25.77 1.33
N ALA A 317 18.83 25.19 0.12
CA ALA A 317 19.70 25.60 -0.97
C ALA A 317 19.34 27.00 -1.48
N THR A 318 18.06 27.29 -1.73
CA THR A 318 17.51 28.60 -2.08
C THR A 318 17.81 29.63 -0.99
N THR A 319 17.63 29.28 0.29
CA THR A 319 17.99 30.19 1.40
C THR A 319 19.48 30.49 1.40
N MET A 320 20.33 29.49 1.17
CA MET A 320 21.78 29.69 1.05
C MET A 320 22.15 30.51 -0.18
N ASN A 321 21.48 30.33 -1.32
CA ASN A 321 21.67 31.15 -2.52
C ASN A 321 21.36 32.63 -2.22
N VAL A 322 20.27 32.89 -1.49
CA VAL A 322 19.90 34.24 -1.06
C VAL A 322 20.91 34.82 -0.08
N LEU A 323 21.32 34.05 0.94
CA LEU A 323 22.27 34.51 1.97
C LEU A 323 23.67 34.78 1.38
N LEU A 324 24.09 33.97 0.39
CA LEU A 324 25.38 34.12 -0.28
C LEU A 324 25.32 35.12 -1.46
N GLY A 325 24.15 35.69 -1.74
CA GLY A 325 23.96 36.72 -2.77
C GLY A 325 23.95 36.19 -4.21
N TYR A 326 23.81 34.88 -4.41
CA TYR A 326 23.64 34.28 -5.73
C TYR A 326 22.25 34.54 -6.31
N GLU A 327 21.24 34.73 -5.47
CA GLU A 327 19.85 35.03 -5.87
C GLU A 327 19.27 36.14 -4.97
N THR A 328 18.39 36.98 -5.51
CA THR A 328 17.66 37.97 -4.69
C THR A 328 16.42 37.30 -4.09
N LYS A 329 16.15 37.53 -2.79
CA LYS A 329 14.95 37.01 -2.12
C LYS A 329 13.71 37.49 -2.90
N GLN A 330 12.98 36.57 -3.53
CA GLN A 330 11.68 36.92 -4.07
C GLN A 330 10.72 37.22 -2.91
N PRO A 331 9.91 38.30 -2.99
CA PRO A 331 8.95 38.61 -1.94
C PRO A 331 7.92 37.48 -1.82
N ASP A 332 7.61 37.08 -0.59
CA ASP A 332 6.55 36.11 -0.31
C ASP A 332 5.25 36.57 -1.01
N PRO A 333 4.45 35.69 -1.66
CA PRO A 333 3.15 36.04 -2.20
C PRO A 333 2.27 36.88 -1.25
N GLN A 334 2.33 36.64 0.07
CA GLN A 334 1.63 37.43 1.07
C GLN A 334 2.27 38.83 1.29
N GLU A 335 3.59 38.92 1.35
CA GLU A 335 4.32 40.19 1.44
C GLU A 335 4.09 41.06 0.19
N ALA A 336 4.08 40.45 -1.00
CA ALA A 336 3.80 41.15 -2.26
C ALA A 336 2.34 41.62 -2.35
N MET A 337 1.38 40.86 -1.80
CA MET A 337 -0.01 41.27 -1.71
C MET A 337 -0.20 42.43 -0.73
N LEU A 338 0.45 42.38 0.43
CA LEU A 338 0.45 43.47 1.42
C LEU A 338 1.08 44.75 0.84
N ALA A 339 2.23 44.65 0.18
CA ALA A 339 2.88 45.78 -0.49
C ALA A 339 2.01 46.38 -1.61
N ARG A 340 1.27 45.55 -2.35
CA ARG A 340 0.29 46.03 -3.35
C ARG A 340 -0.89 46.74 -2.69
N MET A 341 -1.39 46.23 -1.57
CA MET A 341 -2.46 46.85 -0.78
C MET A 341 -2.01 48.18 -0.21
N GLU A 342 -0.81 48.26 0.33
CA GLU A 342 -0.22 49.48 0.87
C GLU A 342 -0.02 50.55 -0.22
N ALA A 343 0.50 50.15 -1.39
CA ALA A 343 0.61 51.02 -2.55
C ALA A 343 -0.75 51.44 -3.14
N MET A 344 -1.79 50.65 -2.95
CA MET A 344 -3.17 50.98 -3.34
C MET A 344 -3.79 51.97 -2.34
N MET A 345 -3.58 51.77 -1.03
CA MET A 345 -4.04 52.69 0.02
C MET A 345 -3.36 54.06 -0.11
N HIS A 346 -2.06 54.11 -0.37
CA HIS A 346 -1.36 55.37 -0.63
C HIS A 346 -1.91 56.10 -1.87
N ARG A 347 -2.25 55.37 -2.94
CA ARG A 347 -2.89 55.95 -4.12
C ARG A 347 -4.31 56.44 -3.85
N MET A 348 -5.08 55.71 -3.04
CA MET A 348 -6.40 56.16 -2.60
C MET A 348 -6.32 57.42 -1.73
N GLN A 349 -5.39 57.48 -0.78
CA GLN A 349 -5.15 58.68 0.04
C GLN A 349 -4.74 59.90 -0.80
N ALA A 350 -3.98 59.69 -1.88
CA ALA A 350 -3.61 60.75 -2.81
C ALA A 350 -4.76 61.20 -3.75
N MET A 351 -5.80 60.37 -3.94
CA MET A 351 -6.99 60.69 -4.74
C MET A 351 -8.12 61.32 -3.94
N ILE A 352 -8.07 61.26 -2.60
CA ILE A 352 -9.01 62.00 -1.75
C ILE A 352 -8.49 63.44 -1.66
N ASP A 353 -9.17 64.35 -2.35
CA ASP A 353 -8.89 65.78 -2.36
C ASP A 353 -8.71 66.30 -0.91
N PRO A 354 -7.60 66.97 -0.55
CA PRO A 354 -7.34 67.46 0.82
C PRO A 354 -8.48 68.28 1.46
N PRO A 355 -9.33 69.03 0.72
CA PRO A 355 -10.50 69.70 1.27
C PRO A 355 -11.64 68.73 1.63
N LEU A 356 -11.87 67.69 0.82
CA LEU A 356 -12.95 66.72 1.02
C LEU A 356 -12.66 65.79 2.21
N ALA A 357 -11.39 65.39 2.40
CA ALA A 357 -10.96 64.66 3.59
C ALA A 357 -11.22 65.44 4.90
N ARG A 358 -11.06 66.77 4.88
CA ARG A 358 -11.37 67.65 6.03
C ARG A 358 -12.87 67.83 6.24
N GLN A 359 -13.68 67.85 5.17
CA GLN A 359 -15.14 67.88 5.29
C GLN A 359 -15.70 66.58 5.88
N ILE A 360 -15.23 65.41 5.43
CA ILE A 360 -15.67 64.11 5.96
C ILE A 360 -15.22 63.94 7.43
N ALA A 361 -14.01 64.39 7.79
CA ALA A 361 -13.54 64.40 9.18
C ALA A 361 -14.26 65.41 10.07
N ALA A 362 -14.77 66.52 9.50
CA ALA A 362 -15.60 67.48 10.23
C ALA A 362 -17.05 66.96 10.40
N GLU A 363 -17.60 66.28 9.40
CA GLU A 363 -18.95 65.68 9.46
C GLU A 363 -19.00 64.48 10.44
N SER A 364 -17.92 63.69 10.55
CA SER A 364 -17.81 62.61 11.54
C SER A 364 -17.63 63.10 12.98
N SER A 365 -17.38 64.40 13.19
CA SER A 365 -17.30 65.02 14.52
C SER A 365 -18.64 65.58 15.03
N THR A 366 -19.70 65.58 14.21
CA THR A 366 -21.05 65.89 14.67
C THR A 366 -21.76 64.62 15.13
N SER A 367 -21.89 64.48 16.44
CA SER A 367 -22.68 63.46 17.14
C SER A 367 -24.03 63.23 16.46
N ARG A 368 -24.20 62.10 15.77
CA ARG A 368 -25.51 61.51 15.53
C ARG A 368 -25.83 60.61 16.72
N PRO A 369 -26.91 60.86 17.48
CA PRO A 369 -27.41 59.88 18.41
C PRO A 369 -27.93 58.69 17.59
N ASP A 370 -27.80 57.49 18.13
CA ASP A 370 -28.27 56.21 17.56
C ASP A 370 -27.29 55.47 16.63
N LEU A 371 -26.18 54.99 17.20
CA LEU A 371 -25.60 53.70 16.80
C LEU A 371 -24.70 53.11 17.91
N HIS A 372 -25.26 52.81 19.08
CA HIS A 372 -24.63 51.90 20.03
C HIS A 372 -24.99 50.47 19.66
N LEU A 373 -24.03 49.72 19.13
CA LEU A 373 -23.86 48.27 19.27
C LEU A 373 -22.65 47.89 18.40
N VAL A 374 -21.57 47.44 19.04
CA VAL A 374 -20.46 46.56 18.54
C VAL A 374 -19.07 46.94 19.10
N THR A 375 -18.86 48.13 19.68
CA THR A 375 -17.54 48.48 20.26
C THR A 375 -17.27 47.97 21.68
N ASP A 376 -18.27 47.44 22.41
CA ASP A 376 -18.07 47.02 23.80
C ASP A 376 -17.60 45.57 23.99
N ALA A 377 -17.57 44.75 22.92
CA ALA A 377 -17.11 43.36 23.02
C ALA A 377 -15.57 43.21 22.93
N LEU A 378 -14.88 44.17 22.30
CA LEU A 378 -13.43 44.09 22.08
C LEU A 378 -12.61 44.61 23.26
N THR A 379 -13.18 45.50 24.09
CA THR A 379 -12.50 46.08 25.25
C THR A 379 -12.52 45.17 26.48
N ALA A 380 -13.37 44.14 26.51
CA ALA A 380 -13.48 43.20 27.63
C ALA A 380 -12.48 42.02 27.58
N LEU A 381 -11.71 41.86 26.49
CA LEU A 381 -10.81 40.71 26.30
C LEU A 381 -9.32 41.03 26.49
N GLN A 382 -8.97 42.24 26.93
CA GLN A 382 -7.58 42.69 27.11
C GLN A 382 -7.22 43.13 28.54
N THR A 383 -7.65 42.39 29.57
CA THR A 383 -7.04 42.51 30.91
C THR A 383 -6.44 41.17 31.36
N PRO A 384 -5.14 41.13 31.73
CA PRO A 384 -4.52 39.95 32.32
C PRO A 384 -4.85 39.89 33.81
N THR A 385 -5.45 38.80 34.28
CA THR A 385 -5.65 38.56 35.72
C THR A 385 -4.35 38.03 36.34
N GLY A 386 -3.73 38.87 37.17
CA GLY A 386 -2.60 38.53 38.03
C GLY A 386 -2.67 39.29 39.36
N ASN A 387 -3.44 38.74 40.30
CA ASN A 387 -3.13 38.49 41.72
C ASN A 387 -4.39 38.12 42.49
#